data_AF-S3BKN5-F1
#
_entry.id   AF-S3BKN5-F1
#
_cell.length_a   1.000
_cell.length_b   1.000
_cell.length_c   1.000
_cell.angle_alpha   90.00
_cell.angle_beta   90.00
_cell.angle_gamma   90.00
#
_symmetry.space_group_name_H-M   'P 1'
#
loop_
_entity.id
_entity.type
_entity.pdbx_description
1 polymer ?
#
loop_
_entity_poly.entity_id
_entity_poly.type
_entity_poly.pdbx_seq_one_letter_code
_entity_poly.pdbx_strand_id
1 'polypeptide(L)'
;MSTEPRAASGARTLHPAGRARTAPSAGSRPAPPAAPSRLRRAAFGLAAVPVAVALACSATGPAHAAAGAAGARAAAPGAVTADPTAPPDEGADGADGAATAPGRRIADALRRSPVYVDPAYEQAFPVAEQRKLAAKIKKSGIPVRVVVVPFVTGDAWGGEPEKMVEVVRDRLGESPRQEAVYMTLSRTEGYLSGHEFPRDGEHQAFWGVAAVGHQDDMDGKSLYAKFSRALEIVEAGNGDKVYEKATADLPRTPVRDEPGGPGGTSWTLVAALAGAALAVLLAALLGYRALRRRAGGSARTPFTSPRSVFAAARTADADDLRERAQRELLAYHEDVLAHEPGEGNAHPDGDATAHYQLALDAYDAAGRVLDGARGVPDLAGVLALVHEGRGALGRAATARRGRRRKPGTTLPLCFFHPLHGPADRRVRWRPLGRREALHVAACTTCAAAVAAHRAPEVLTQTHGDREIPYFEVPPAQSLWARTGYGSLGETTLTTRVLRGEFSRSGGRAATDHGTD
;
A
#
# COMPACT_ATOMS: atom_id res chain seq x y z
N MET A 1 41.26 4.72 70.71
CA MET A 1 42.61 4.49 70.17
C MET A 1 42.44 4.53 68.64
N SER A 2 42.39 5.69 67.96
CA SER A 2 43.45 6.69 67.68
C SER A 2 44.65 6.01 67.01
N THR A 3 45.02 6.28 65.75
CA THR A 3 45.46 7.59 65.19
C THR A 3 45.41 7.65 63.64
N GLU A 4 45.11 8.84 63.10
CA GLU A 4 45.37 9.37 61.73
C GLU A 4 46.79 10.05 61.67
N PRO A 5 47.32 10.80 60.64
CA PRO A 5 46.71 11.44 59.42
C PRO A 5 47.57 11.60 58.09
N ARG A 6 46.97 12.29 57.06
CA ARG A 6 47.52 13.22 56.00
C ARG A 6 48.42 12.73 54.82
N ALA A 7 48.56 13.36 53.63
CA ALA A 7 47.84 14.32 52.75
C ALA A 7 48.73 14.75 51.53
N ALA A 8 48.13 15.47 50.55
CA ALA A 8 48.66 16.34 49.45
C ALA A 8 48.80 15.69 48.03
N SER A 9 48.19 16.15 46.92
CA SER A 9 47.89 17.46 46.28
C SER A 9 48.96 17.92 45.25
N GLY A 10 48.54 18.20 44.01
CA GLY A 10 49.38 18.76 42.94
C GLY A 10 48.61 19.09 41.65
N ALA A 11 48.32 20.37 41.44
CA ALA A 11 47.55 20.97 40.35
C ALA A 11 48.33 21.12 39.02
N ARG A 12 47.63 21.25 37.89
CA ARG A 12 48.15 21.83 36.63
C ARG A 12 47.28 23.00 36.17
N THR A 13 47.97 24.09 35.84
CA THR A 13 47.53 25.46 35.58
C THR A 13 47.27 25.78 34.09
N LEU A 14 46.54 26.88 33.88
CA LEU A 14 46.06 27.48 32.63
C LEU A 14 47.01 28.58 32.05
N HIS A 15 46.99 28.72 30.70
CA HIS A 15 47.05 29.96 29.85
C HIS A 15 48.32 30.87 29.78
N PRO A 16 48.42 31.89 28.86
CA PRO A 16 48.00 32.08 27.44
C PRO A 16 49.04 32.88 26.55
N ALA A 17 48.58 33.42 25.40
CA ALA A 17 49.14 34.46 24.46
C ALA A 17 49.79 33.93 23.16
N GLY A 18 49.65 34.51 21.95
CA GLY A 18 48.96 35.70 21.44
C GLY A 18 49.56 36.16 20.08
N ARG A 19 48.70 36.43 19.08
CA ARG A 19 48.85 37.28 17.85
C ARG A 19 49.96 37.06 16.79
N ALA A 20 49.56 36.95 15.52
CA ALA A 20 49.82 37.96 14.46
C ALA A 20 49.06 37.65 13.15
N ARG A 21 48.60 38.70 12.45
CA ARG A 21 47.92 38.69 11.13
C ARG A 21 48.93 38.98 10.02
N THR A 22 48.77 38.38 8.84
CA THR A 22 49.11 38.96 7.52
C THR A 22 48.20 38.35 6.43
N ALA A 23 47.87 39.14 5.41
CA ALA A 23 46.95 38.83 4.32
C ALA A 23 47.73 38.61 2.98
N PRO A 24 47.10 38.59 1.78
CA PRO A 24 46.97 37.42 0.90
C PRO A 24 47.88 37.43 -0.34
N SER A 25 48.06 36.28 -1.01
CA SER A 25 48.63 36.23 -2.37
C SER A 25 47.88 35.27 -3.30
N ALA A 26 47.79 35.69 -4.55
CA ALA A 26 46.98 35.16 -5.64
C ALA A 26 47.45 33.83 -6.24
N GLY A 27 46.50 33.12 -6.84
CA GLY A 27 46.64 32.61 -8.22
C GLY A 27 47.16 31.18 -8.41
N SER A 28 46.25 30.23 -8.67
CA SER A 28 46.42 29.23 -9.75
C SER A 28 45.10 28.47 -10.00
N ARG A 29 44.55 28.63 -11.21
CA ARG A 29 43.48 27.79 -11.78
C ARG A 29 44.07 26.46 -12.27
N PRO A 30 43.28 25.38 -12.28
CA PRO A 30 43.41 24.35 -13.31
C PRO A 30 42.15 24.23 -14.21
N ALA A 31 42.39 23.70 -15.42
CA ALA A 31 41.62 23.75 -16.65
C ALA A 31 40.43 22.73 -16.77
N PRO A 32 39.53 22.87 -17.78
CA PRO A 32 38.30 22.06 -17.95
C PRO A 32 38.53 20.73 -18.74
N PRO A 33 37.50 19.86 -18.94
CA PRO A 33 37.60 18.40 -18.89
C PRO A 33 37.90 17.69 -20.23
N ALA A 34 38.41 16.46 -20.13
CA ALA A 34 38.63 15.55 -21.25
C ALA A 34 37.35 14.76 -21.60
N ALA A 35 37.08 14.65 -22.90
CA ALA A 35 35.94 13.96 -23.50
C ALA A 35 36.02 12.41 -23.43
N PRO A 36 34.89 11.69 -23.42
CA PRO A 36 34.87 10.23 -23.42
C PRO A 36 35.05 9.62 -24.82
N SER A 37 35.77 8.51 -24.83
CA SER A 37 36.06 7.65 -25.98
C SER A 37 34.84 6.90 -26.49
N ARG A 38 34.70 6.88 -27.82
CA ARG A 38 33.77 6.05 -28.58
C ARG A 38 34.16 4.58 -28.45
N LEU A 39 33.21 3.66 -28.29
CA LEU A 39 33.26 2.31 -28.86
C LEU A 39 31.89 1.61 -28.88
N ARG A 40 31.43 1.37 -30.11
CA ARG A 40 30.72 0.21 -30.67
C ARG A 40 29.33 -0.19 -30.15
N ARG A 41 28.34 0.17 -30.99
CA ARG A 41 27.02 -0.45 -31.15
C ARG A 41 27.14 -1.95 -31.42
N ALA A 42 26.45 -2.77 -30.62
CA ALA A 42 26.03 -4.11 -30.98
C ALA A 42 24.52 -4.07 -31.26
N ALA A 43 24.13 -4.50 -32.46
CA ALA A 43 22.76 -4.62 -32.91
C ALA A 43 22.18 -5.96 -32.42
N PHE A 44 21.02 -5.93 -31.77
CA PHE A 44 20.18 -7.12 -31.59
C PHE A 44 18.76 -6.77 -32.05
N GLY A 45 18.28 -7.53 -33.03
CA GLY A 45 17.00 -7.35 -33.68
C GLY A 45 15.82 -7.73 -32.79
N LEU A 46 14.77 -6.91 -32.83
CA LEU A 46 13.48 -7.14 -32.21
C LEU A 46 12.61 -8.02 -33.10
N ALA A 47 12.19 -9.17 -32.58
CA ALA A 47 11.13 -10.00 -33.14
C ALA A 47 9.77 -9.43 -32.72
N ALA A 48 8.88 -9.18 -33.71
CA ALA A 48 7.52 -8.69 -33.50
C ALA A 48 6.55 -9.83 -33.16
N VAL A 49 5.62 -9.60 -32.23
CA VAL A 49 4.47 -10.47 -31.90
C VAL A 49 3.19 -9.65 -32.06
N PRO A 50 2.13 -10.14 -32.74
CA PRO A 50 0.92 -9.37 -33.02
C PRO A 50 -0.09 -9.43 -31.86
N VAL A 51 -0.77 -8.32 -31.60
CA VAL A 51 -1.93 -8.21 -30.70
C VAL A 51 -3.21 -8.42 -31.52
N ALA A 52 -4.07 -9.34 -31.10
CA ALA A 52 -5.38 -9.59 -31.69
C ALA A 52 -6.45 -8.67 -31.07
N VAL A 53 -7.12 -7.90 -31.92
CA VAL A 53 -8.31 -7.09 -31.60
C VAL A 53 -9.53 -8.01 -31.54
N ALA A 54 -10.28 -7.99 -30.43
CA ALA A 54 -11.56 -8.67 -30.31
C ALA A 54 -12.71 -7.66 -30.51
N LEU A 55 -13.41 -7.79 -31.64
CA LEU A 55 -14.68 -7.10 -31.92
C LEU A 55 -15.79 -7.65 -31.02
N ALA A 56 -16.54 -6.76 -30.37
CA ALA A 56 -17.80 -7.06 -29.70
C ALA A 56 -18.93 -7.19 -30.74
N CYS A 57 -19.71 -8.28 -30.65
CA CYS A 57 -20.98 -8.42 -31.37
C CYS A 57 -22.13 -8.04 -30.43
N SER A 58 -22.91 -7.06 -30.87
CA SER A 58 -24.21 -6.69 -30.32
C SER A 58 -25.23 -7.79 -30.59
N ALA A 59 -26.07 -8.11 -29.61
CA ALA A 59 -27.33 -8.81 -29.84
C ALA A 59 -28.43 -8.22 -28.94
N THR A 60 -29.39 -7.60 -29.62
CA THR A 60 -30.70 -7.12 -29.18
C THR A 60 -31.59 -8.27 -28.66
N GLY A 61 -32.52 -7.93 -27.76
CA GLY A 61 -33.42 -8.86 -27.03
C GLY A 61 -34.43 -9.64 -27.90
N PRO A 62 -35.40 -10.32 -27.26
CA PRO A 62 -36.63 -9.59 -26.91
C PRO A 62 -37.29 -9.97 -25.56
N ALA A 63 -38.29 -9.15 -25.24
CA ALA A 63 -39.15 -9.17 -24.06
C ALA A 63 -40.06 -10.41 -23.94
N HIS A 64 -40.41 -10.76 -22.71
CA HIS A 64 -41.70 -11.35 -22.38
C HIS A 64 -42.26 -10.78 -21.09
N ALA A 65 -43.56 -10.49 -21.13
CA ALA A 65 -44.35 -9.82 -20.11
C ALA A 65 -45.04 -10.80 -19.14
N ALA A 66 -45.25 -10.29 -17.92
CA ALA A 66 -46.43 -10.39 -17.04
C ALA A 66 -46.99 -11.76 -16.56
N ALA A 67 -46.96 -11.94 -15.23
CA ALA A 67 -48.04 -12.36 -14.31
C ALA A 67 -47.38 -12.56 -12.92
N GLY A 68 -47.84 -12.13 -11.75
CA GLY A 68 -49.18 -11.80 -11.25
C GLY A 68 -49.46 -12.68 -10.01
N ALA A 69 -49.33 -12.15 -8.79
CA ALA A 69 -49.98 -12.54 -7.51
C ALA A 69 -49.16 -11.97 -6.32
N ALA A 70 -49.61 -10.93 -5.61
CA ALA A 70 -50.66 -10.89 -4.58
C ALA A 70 -50.34 -11.75 -3.33
N GLY A 71 -50.10 -11.08 -2.20
CA GLY A 71 -49.87 -11.72 -0.90
C GLY A 71 -49.47 -10.75 0.21
N ALA A 72 -50.30 -9.74 0.47
CA ALA A 72 -50.17 -8.86 1.62
C ALA A 72 -50.54 -9.59 2.92
N ARG A 73 -49.74 -9.44 3.97
CA ARG A 73 -50.20 -9.53 5.36
C ARG A 73 -49.61 -8.38 6.16
N ALA A 74 -50.52 -7.51 6.58
CA ALA A 74 -50.32 -6.44 7.53
C ALA A 74 -50.15 -6.99 8.95
N ALA A 75 -49.27 -6.37 9.74
CA ALA A 75 -49.34 -6.36 11.19
C ALA A 75 -49.02 -4.94 11.68
N ALA A 76 -49.90 -4.43 12.53
CA ALA A 76 -49.97 -3.06 13.04
C ALA A 76 -48.81 -2.71 14.01
N PRO A 77 -48.58 -1.41 14.31
CA PRO A 77 -47.46 -0.97 15.13
C PRO A 77 -47.79 -1.06 16.63
N GLY A 78 -46.95 -1.76 17.39
CA GLY A 78 -46.92 -1.68 18.84
C GLY A 78 -46.08 -0.48 19.27
N ALA A 79 -46.72 0.47 19.96
CA ALA A 79 -46.07 1.59 20.60
C ALA A 79 -45.15 1.12 21.73
N VAL A 80 -43.84 1.38 21.60
CA VAL A 80 -42.90 1.33 22.72
C VAL A 80 -42.64 2.76 23.14
N THR A 81 -43.06 3.09 24.36
CA THR A 81 -42.76 4.32 25.07
C THR A 81 -41.25 4.43 25.27
N ALA A 82 -40.63 5.45 24.68
CA ALA A 82 -39.23 5.79 24.90
C ALA A 82 -39.06 6.45 26.28
N ASP A 83 -38.18 5.87 27.09
CA ASP A 83 -37.61 6.46 28.30
C ASP A 83 -36.59 7.54 27.90
N PRO A 84 -36.73 8.80 28.34
CA PRO A 84 -35.88 9.91 27.87
C PRO A 84 -34.52 10.01 28.58
N THR A 85 -34.03 8.95 29.24
CA THR A 85 -32.75 9.03 29.99
C THR A 85 -31.67 7.99 29.64
N ALA A 86 -31.80 7.26 28.53
CA ALA A 86 -30.72 6.37 28.06
C ALA A 86 -29.77 7.09 27.08
N PRO A 87 -28.43 7.08 27.29
CA PRO A 87 -27.48 7.53 26.28
C PRO A 87 -27.49 6.59 25.06
N PRO A 88 -27.22 7.10 23.84
CA PRO A 88 -27.30 6.29 22.62
C PRO A 88 -26.25 5.18 22.61
N ASP A 89 -26.72 3.98 22.28
CA ASP A 89 -25.97 2.74 22.08
C ASP A 89 -25.12 2.85 20.79
N GLU A 90 -23.83 3.14 20.93
CA GLU A 90 -22.84 3.13 19.83
C GLU A 90 -22.41 1.68 19.56
N GLY A 91 -23.20 0.98 18.75
CA GLY A 91 -23.05 -0.45 18.48
C GLY A 91 -23.14 -0.85 17.01
N ALA A 92 -22.42 -0.16 16.11
CA ALA A 92 -22.10 -0.59 14.75
C ALA A 92 -20.87 0.21 14.25
N ASP A 93 -20.09 -0.31 13.28
CA ASP A 93 -18.99 0.37 12.54
C ASP A 93 -17.52 0.02 12.90
N GLY A 94 -17.23 -1.26 13.20
CA GLY A 94 -15.87 -1.68 13.61
C GLY A 94 -14.81 -1.92 12.52
N ALA A 95 -15.17 -1.90 11.23
CA ALA A 95 -14.21 -1.90 10.09
C ALA A 95 -14.28 -0.61 9.28
N ASP A 96 -15.39 0.09 9.45
CA ASP A 96 -15.65 1.40 8.91
C ASP A 96 -14.87 2.44 9.73
N GLY A 97 -14.66 2.29 11.05
CA GLY A 97 -13.99 3.25 11.95
C GLY A 97 -12.69 3.97 11.49
N ALA A 98 -11.76 3.25 10.84
CA ALA A 98 -10.44 3.81 10.51
C ALA A 98 -10.42 4.64 9.22
N ALA A 99 -11.25 4.29 8.23
CA ALA A 99 -11.45 5.05 6.99
C ALA A 99 -12.70 5.95 7.05
N THR A 100 -13.69 5.62 7.90
CA THR A 100 -14.87 6.45 8.20
C THR A 100 -14.42 7.77 8.78
N ALA A 101 -13.51 7.81 9.76
CA ALA A 101 -13.15 9.07 10.37
C ALA A 101 -12.41 10.00 9.39
N PRO A 102 -11.35 9.57 8.66
CA PRO A 102 -10.72 10.36 7.61
C PRO A 102 -11.67 10.69 6.45
N GLY A 103 -12.39 9.72 5.91
CA GLY A 103 -13.32 9.90 4.80
C GLY A 103 -14.50 10.80 5.13
N ARG A 104 -15.07 10.66 6.33
CA ARG A 104 -16.11 11.54 6.85
C ARG A 104 -15.59 12.96 7.06
N ARG A 105 -14.38 13.14 7.59
CA ARG A 105 -13.75 14.47 7.70
C ARG A 105 -13.60 15.14 6.34
N ILE A 106 -13.08 14.42 5.34
CA ILE A 106 -12.93 14.94 3.97
C ILE A 106 -14.30 15.27 3.38
N ALA A 107 -15.26 14.35 3.44
CA ALA A 107 -16.61 14.57 2.93
C ALA A 107 -17.30 15.76 3.62
N ASP A 108 -17.25 15.85 4.95
CA ASP A 108 -17.81 16.96 5.72
C ASP A 108 -17.19 18.32 5.32
N ALA A 109 -15.89 18.34 5.06
CA ALA A 109 -15.21 19.53 4.56
C ALA A 109 -15.61 19.86 3.11
N LEU A 110 -15.73 18.84 2.25
CA LEU A 110 -16.13 19.00 0.86
C LEU A 110 -17.57 19.50 0.69
N ARG A 111 -18.46 19.21 1.64
CA ARG A 111 -19.81 19.84 1.69
C ARG A 111 -19.76 21.35 1.90
N ARG A 112 -18.68 21.89 2.48
CA ARG A 112 -18.51 23.33 2.76
C ARG A 112 -17.65 24.05 1.72
N SER A 113 -16.67 23.36 1.14
CA SER A 113 -15.70 23.91 0.19
C SER A 113 -15.32 22.85 -0.84
N PRO A 114 -15.22 23.17 -2.15
CA PRO A 114 -14.77 22.20 -3.15
C PRO A 114 -13.29 21.82 -3.03
N VAL A 115 -12.54 22.45 -2.12
CA VAL A 115 -11.11 22.18 -1.89
C VAL A 115 -10.93 21.74 -0.43
N TYR A 116 -10.35 20.56 -0.26
CA TYR A 116 -9.85 20.04 1.02
C TYR A 116 -8.34 19.82 0.95
N VAL A 117 -7.63 20.27 1.97
CA VAL A 117 -6.18 20.08 2.13
C VAL A 117 -5.94 19.55 3.54
N ASP A 118 -5.20 18.45 3.62
CA ASP A 118 -4.75 17.87 4.89
C ASP A 118 -3.74 18.79 5.59
N PRO A 119 -3.73 18.88 6.93
CA PRO A 119 -2.76 19.67 7.67
C PRO A 119 -1.30 19.47 7.26
N ALA A 120 -0.91 18.26 6.82
CA ALA A 120 0.44 17.97 6.33
C ALA A 120 0.85 18.79 5.10
N TYR A 121 -0.12 19.31 4.32
CA TYR A 121 0.11 20.08 3.10
C TYR A 121 -0.23 21.57 3.23
N GLU A 122 -0.61 22.08 4.41
CA GLU A 122 -0.98 23.49 4.58
C GLU A 122 0.14 24.47 4.20
N GLN A 123 1.40 24.10 4.44
CA GLN A 123 2.56 24.93 4.05
C GLN A 123 2.78 24.92 2.53
N ALA A 124 2.59 23.78 1.88
CA ALA A 124 2.75 23.61 0.44
C ALA A 124 1.57 24.16 -0.37
N PHE A 125 0.40 24.29 0.26
CA PHE A 125 -0.81 24.83 -0.35
C PHE A 125 -1.54 25.79 0.60
N PRO A 126 -1.08 27.06 0.71
CA PRO A 126 -1.63 28.04 1.65
C PRO A 126 -3.13 28.32 1.46
N VAL A 127 -3.83 28.61 2.56
CA VAL A 127 -5.29 28.87 2.60
C VAL A 127 -5.75 29.94 1.60
N ALA A 128 -4.93 30.97 1.37
CA ALA A 128 -5.23 32.02 0.39
C ALA A 128 -5.32 31.47 -1.05
N GLU A 129 -4.45 30.52 -1.41
CA GLU A 129 -4.48 29.87 -2.72
C GLU A 129 -5.62 28.86 -2.82
N GLN A 130 -5.91 28.12 -1.74
CA GLN A 130 -7.08 27.24 -1.69
C GLN A 130 -8.38 28.00 -1.97
N ARG A 131 -8.55 29.19 -1.37
CA ARG A 131 -9.72 30.06 -1.61
C ARG A 131 -9.78 30.55 -3.06
N LYS A 132 -8.63 30.90 -3.65
CA LYS A 132 -8.56 31.29 -5.08
C LYS A 132 -8.97 30.13 -5.99
N LEU A 133 -8.48 28.92 -5.72
CA LEU A 133 -8.85 27.73 -6.49
C LEU A 133 -10.33 27.40 -6.33
N ALA A 134 -10.86 27.45 -5.11
CA ALA A 134 -12.29 27.24 -4.85
C ALA A 134 -13.18 28.25 -5.60
N ALA A 135 -12.74 29.51 -5.73
CA ALA A 135 -13.44 30.51 -6.53
C ALA A 135 -13.40 30.18 -8.04
N LYS A 136 -12.26 29.69 -8.57
CA LYS A 136 -12.16 29.22 -9.96
C LYS A 136 -13.08 28.04 -10.23
N ILE A 137 -13.08 27.03 -9.36
CA ILE A 137 -13.97 25.86 -9.46
C ILE A 137 -15.43 26.29 -9.48
N LYS A 138 -15.84 27.22 -8.60
CA LYS A 138 -17.22 27.72 -8.61
C LYS A 138 -17.57 28.46 -9.91
N LYS A 139 -16.60 29.15 -10.52
CA LYS A 139 -16.79 29.87 -11.79
C LYS A 139 -16.87 28.94 -12.99
N SER A 140 -16.23 27.76 -12.94
CA SER A 140 -16.23 26.80 -14.04
C SER A 140 -17.62 26.19 -14.29
N GLY A 141 -18.45 26.10 -13.25
CA GLY A 141 -19.76 25.43 -13.31
C GLY A 141 -19.67 23.90 -13.27
N ILE A 142 -18.46 23.34 -13.25
CA ILE A 142 -18.21 21.89 -13.20
C ILE A 142 -18.17 21.45 -11.73
N PRO A 143 -18.77 20.30 -11.36
CA PRO A 143 -18.76 19.76 -10.01
C PRO A 143 -17.38 19.16 -9.63
N VAL A 144 -16.35 20.00 -9.62
CA VAL A 144 -14.95 19.63 -9.30
C VAL A 144 -14.73 19.65 -7.79
N ARG A 145 -14.07 18.61 -7.28
CA ARG A 145 -13.60 18.49 -5.90
C ARG A 145 -12.11 18.23 -5.89
N VAL A 146 -11.36 19.03 -5.14
CA VAL A 146 -9.91 18.89 -4.99
C VAL A 146 -9.61 18.36 -3.60
N VAL A 147 -8.90 17.24 -3.52
CA VAL A 147 -8.54 16.60 -2.25
C VAL A 147 -7.03 16.40 -2.21
N VAL A 148 -6.35 17.08 -1.30
CA VAL A 148 -4.90 16.98 -1.11
C VAL A 148 -4.64 16.29 0.22
N VAL A 149 -4.23 15.03 0.17
CA VAL A 149 -3.91 14.17 1.31
C VAL A 149 -2.62 13.41 1.00
N PRO A 150 -1.84 13.01 2.02
CA PRO A 150 -0.71 12.14 1.80
C PRO A 150 -1.22 10.74 1.42
N PHE A 151 -0.66 10.17 0.36
CA PHE A 151 -0.88 8.77 0.01
C PHE A 151 0.34 7.97 0.44
N VAL A 152 0.18 7.17 1.49
CA VAL A 152 1.23 6.29 2.02
C VAL A 152 0.69 4.88 2.16
N THR A 153 1.51 3.88 1.82
CA THR A 153 1.11 2.48 1.98
C THR A 153 0.77 2.20 3.45
N GLY A 154 -0.48 1.79 3.71
CA GLY A 154 -1.00 1.57 5.06
C GLY A 154 -1.78 2.77 5.67
N ASP A 155 -2.02 3.83 4.90
CA ASP A 155 -3.05 4.83 5.24
C ASP A 155 -4.48 4.25 5.14
N ALA A 156 -5.49 5.10 5.40
CA ALA A 156 -6.90 4.72 5.33
C ALA A 156 -7.35 4.23 3.93
N TRP A 157 -6.54 4.44 2.89
CA TRP A 157 -6.81 4.18 1.49
C TRP A 157 -5.85 3.14 0.89
N GLY A 158 -4.88 2.61 1.66
CA GLY A 158 -3.81 1.74 1.16
C GLY A 158 -2.85 2.43 0.17
N GLY A 159 -2.75 3.76 0.23
CA GLY A 159 -1.98 4.55 -0.75
C GLY A 159 -2.63 4.60 -2.14
N GLU A 160 -3.93 4.30 -2.26
CA GLU A 160 -4.65 4.33 -3.54
C GLU A 160 -5.63 5.52 -3.58
N PRO A 161 -5.37 6.53 -4.43
CA PRO A 161 -6.26 7.69 -4.61
C PRO A 161 -7.69 7.30 -5.03
N GLU A 162 -7.83 6.25 -5.83
CA GLU A 162 -9.11 5.75 -6.31
C GLU A 162 -10.03 5.31 -5.16
N LYS A 163 -9.47 4.55 -4.20
CA LYS A 163 -10.20 4.08 -3.01
C LYS A 163 -10.66 5.25 -2.15
N MET A 164 -9.81 6.27 -1.99
CA MET A 164 -10.18 7.50 -1.28
C MET A 164 -11.37 8.19 -1.94
N VAL A 165 -11.32 8.37 -3.27
CA VAL A 165 -12.39 9.03 -4.03
C VAL A 165 -13.70 8.24 -3.91
N GLU A 166 -13.67 6.92 -3.98
CA GLU A 166 -14.85 6.07 -3.81
C GLU A 166 -15.49 6.23 -2.43
N VAL A 167 -14.69 6.20 -1.35
CA VAL A 167 -15.20 6.38 0.01
C VAL A 167 -15.76 7.79 0.21
N VAL A 168 -15.04 8.82 -0.24
CA VAL A 168 -15.49 10.21 -0.10
C VAL A 168 -16.79 10.46 -0.85
N ARG A 169 -16.93 9.91 -2.06
CA ARG A 169 -18.16 10.00 -2.86
C ARG A 169 -19.34 9.33 -2.16
N ASP A 170 -19.14 8.12 -1.66
CA ASP A 170 -20.16 7.39 -0.89
C ASP A 170 -20.64 8.20 0.32
N ARG A 171 -19.72 8.83 1.06
CA ARG A 171 -20.05 9.69 2.20
C ARG A 171 -20.70 11.01 1.84
N LEU A 172 -20.42 11.55 0.65
CA LEU A 172 -21.14 12.70 0.13
C LEU A 172 -22.57 12.35 -0.30
N GLY A 173 -22.91 11.06 -0.38
CA GLY A 173 -24.22 10.58 -0.82
C GLY A 173 -24.43 10.77 -2.31
N GLU A 174 -23.35 10.85 -3.08
CA GLU A 174 -23.42 11.09 -4.52
C GLU A 174 -23.82 9.81 -5.24
N SER A 175 -24.81 9.94 -6.12
CA SER A 175 -25.31 8.79 -6.89
C SER A 175 -24.29 8.33 -7.93
N PRO A 176 -24.27 7.04 -8.34
CA PRO A 176 -23.35 6.56 -9.38
C PRO A 176 -23.46 7.26 -10.74
N ARG A 177 -24.59 7.94 -10.99
CA ARG A 177 -24.85 8.73 -12.22
C ARG A 177 -24.66 10.23 -12.02
N GLN A 178 -24.36 10.67 -10.81
CA GLN A 178 -24.17 12.08 -10.53
C GLN A 178 -22.83 12.52 -11.12
N GLU A 179 -22.87 13.61 -11.87
CA GLU A 179 -21.67 14.21 -12.45
C GLU A 179 -20.75 14.73 -11.35
N ALA A 180 -19.50 14.28 -11.35
CA ALA A 180 -18.48 14.74 -10.42
C ALA A 180 -17.08 14.52 -11.00
N VAL A 181 -16.21 15.51 -10.80
CA VAL A 181 -14.78 15.41 -11.11
C VAL A 181 -13.99 15.54 -9.81
N TYR A 182 -13.11 14.58 -9.55
CA TYR A 182 -12.18 14.63 -8.43
C TYR A 182 -10.76 14.83 -8.94
N MET A 183 -10.04 15.76 -8.33
CA MET A 183 -8.61 15.98 -8.58
C MET A 183 -7.86 15.76 -7.27
N THR A 184 -6.79 14.98 -7.31
CA THR A 184 -6.00 14.65 -6.12
C THR A 184 -4.53 14.45 -6.46
N LEU A 185 -3.68 14.24 -5.46
CA LEU A 185 -2.29 13.85 -5.69
C LEU A 185 -2.23 12.44 -6.28
N SER A 186 -1.28 12.18 -7.16
CA SER A 186 -0.97 10.82 -7.61
C SER A 186 -0.08 10.12 -6.58
N ARG A 187 0.06 8.80 -6.73
CA ARG A 187 1.09 8.00 -6.04
C ARG A 187 2.50 8.42 -6.46
N THR A 188 2.65 8.92 -7.68
CA THR A 188 3.92 9.44 -8.18
C THR A 188 4.08 10.88 -7.71
N GLU A 189 5.15 11.14 -6.95
CA GLU A 189 5.43 12.47 -6.43
C GLU A 189 5.49 13.52 -7.54
N GLY A 190 4.84 14.67 -7.32
CA GLY A 190 4.77 15.75 -8.30
C GLY A 190 3.67 15.61 -9.37
N TYR A 191 3.02 14.45 -9.47
CA TYR A 191 1.91 14.20 -10.40
C TYR A 191 0.55 14.34 -9.72
N LEU A 192 -0.48 14.63 -10.52
CA LEU A 192 -1.87 14.71 -10.11
C LEU A 192 -2.67 13.56 -10.73
N SER A 193 -3.75 13.15 -10.06
CA SER A 193 -4.72 12.17 -10.56
C SER A 193 -6.10 12.81 -10.70
N GLY A 194 -6.77 12.50 -11.80
CA GLY A 194 -8.13 12.94 -12.11
C GLY A 194 -9.08 11.76 -12.16
N HIS A 195 -10.29 11.92 -11.60
CA HIS A 195 -11.33 10.90 -11.65
C HIS A 195 -12.65 11.56 -12.06
N GLU A 196 -13.34 10.96 -13.02
CA GLU A 196 -14.59 11.48 -13.55
C GLU A 196 -15.71 10.45 -13.41
N PHE A 197 -16.90 10.95 -13.05
CA PHE A 197 -18.10 10.16 -12.86
C PHE A 197 -19.28 10.86 -13.54
N PRO A 198 -20.10 10.14 -14.33
CA PRO A 198 -19.84 8.81 -14.90
C PRO A 198 -18.50 8.74 -15.68
N ARG A 199 -17.93 7.54 -15.85
CA ARG A 199 -16.57 7.39 -16.45
C ARG A 199 -16.48 7.83 -17.91
N ASP A 200 -17.61 7.88 -18.59
CA ASP A 200 -17.80 8.33 -19.97
C ASP A 200 -18.20 9.81 -20.06
N GLY A 201 -17.90 10.61 -19.02
CA GLY A 201 -18.14 12.04 -19.00
C GLY A 201 -17.33 12.83 -20.04
N GLU A 202 -17.75 14.08 -20.25
CA GLU A 202 -17.24 14.94 -21.33
C GLU A 202 -15.91 15.64 -20.99
N HIS A 203 -15.49 15.64 -19.72
CA HIS A 203 -14.35 16.44 -19.27
C HIS A 203 -13.00 15.76 -19.45
N GLN A 204 -12.99 14.44 -19.69
CA GLN A 204 -11.79 13.62 -19.85
C GLN A 204 -10.79 13.81 -18.68
N ALA A 205 -11.31 13.90 -17.45
CA ALA A 205 -10.52 14.40 -16.32
C ALA A 205 -9.31 13.53 -15.98
N PHE A 206 -9.39 12.22 -16.22
CA PHE A 206 -8.27 11.31 -16.00
C PHE A 206 -7.03 11.74 -16.80
N TRP A 207 -7.16 11.88 -18.12
CA TRP A 207 -6.06 12.30 -18.98
C TRP A 207 -5.71 13.77 -18.81
N GLY A 208 -6.71 14.63 -18.64
CA GLY A 208 -6.49 16.06 -18.52
C GLY A 208 -5.70 16.46 -17.28
N VAL A 209 -6.00 15.84 -16.13
CA VAL A 209 -5.27 16.09 -14.89
C VAL A 209 -3.88 15.45 -14.93
N ALA A 210 -3.76 14.23 -15.47
CA ALA A 210 -2.47 13.55 -15.60
C ALA A 210 -1.50 14.32 -16.54
N ALA A 211 -2.01 14.99 -17.56
CA ALA A 211 -1.20 15.76 -18.51
C ALA A 211 -0.39 16.89 -17.86
N VAL A 212 -0.86 17.43 -16.74
CA VAL A 212 -0.16 18.50 -16.00
C VAL A 212 1.21 18.03 -15.50
N GLY A 213 1.34 16.75 -15.12
CA GLY A 213 2.62 16.19 -14.66
C GLY A 213 3.65 15.99 -15.78
N HIS A 214 3.22 16.06 -17.04
CA HIS A 214 4.07 15.93 -18.22
C HIS A 214 4.34 17.27 -18.92
N GLN A 215 3.95 18.40 -18.30
CA GLN A 215 4.18 19.74 -18.83
C GLN A 215 5.43 20.34 -18.19
N ASP A 216 6.46 20.63 -18.99
CA ASP A 216 7.72 21.20 -18.51
C ASP A 216 7.52 22.55 -17.79
N ASP A 217 6.54 23.36 -18.22
CA ASP A 217 6.22 24.64 -17.59
C ASP A 217 5.50 24.49 -16.23
N MET A 218 5.05 23.29 -15.89
CA MET A 218 4.42 22.93 -14.62
C MET A 218 5.38 22.25 -13.64
N ASP A 219 6.58 21.89 -14.06
CA ASP A 219 7.59 21.33 -13.15
C ASP A 219 8.00 22.34 -12.08
N GLY A 220 8.15 21.86 -10.83
CA GLY A 220 8.44 22.69 -9.66
C GLY A 220 7.39 23.77 -9.30
N LYS A 221 6.25 23.88 -10.02
CA LYS A 221 5.20 24.85 -9.72
C LYS A 221 4.40 24.46 -8.46
N SER A 222 3.78 25.47 -7.84
CA SER A 222 2.93 25.27 -6.66
C SER A 222 1.71 24.41 -6.98
N LEU A 223 1.14 23.77 -5.95
CA LEU A 223 -0.08 22.97 -6.08
C LEU A 223 -1.25 23.79 -6.65
N TYR A 224 -1.36 25.06 -6.28
CA TYR A 224 -2.35 25.98 -6.85
C TYR A 224 -2.22 26.12 -8.38
N ALA A 225 -1.00 26.28 -8.89
CA ALA A 225 -0.75 26.40 -10.31
C ALA A 225 -1.09 25.11 -11.05
N LYS A 226 -0.66 23.96 -10.51
CA LYS A 226 -0.94 22.64 -11.09
C LYS A 226 -2.45 22.32 -11.11
N PHE A 227 -3.17 22.52 -10.01
CA PHE A 227 -4.63 22.30 -9.98
C PHE A 227 -5.40 23.33 -10.80
N SER A 228 -4.94 24.59 -10.87
CA SER A 228 -5.53 25.58 -11.79
C SER A 228 -5.40 25.14 -13.24
N ARG A 229 -4.21 24.64 -13.62
CA ARG A 229 -3.95 24.15 -14.98
C ARG A 229 -4.78 22.90 -15.29
N ALA A 230 -4.90 21.99 -14.34
CA ALA A 230 -5.75 20.81 -14.46
C ALA A 230 -7.23 21.20 -14.68
N LEU A 231 -7.73 22.20 -13.94
CA LEU A 231 -9.09 22.71 -14.11
C LEU A 231 -9.32 23.30 -15.52
N GLU A 232 -8.37 24.06 -16.07
CA GLU A 232 -8.48 24.59 -17.44
C GLU A 232 -8.59 23.49 -18.49
N ILE A 233 -7.87 22.38 -18.32
CA ILE A 233 -7.91 21.24 -19.24
C ILE A 233 -9.24 20.49 -19.13
N VAL A 234 -9.73 20.30 -17.90
CA VAL A 234 -11.04 19.68 -17.60
C VAL A 234 -12.20 20.54 -18.13
N GLU A 235 -12.10 21.87 -18.01
CA GLU A 235 -13.06 22.82 -18.61
C GLU A 235 -13.10 22.73 -20.13
N ALA A 236 -11.94 22.49 -20.77
CA ALA A 236 -11.85 22.36 -22.21
C ALA A 236 -12.32 20.99 -22.75
N GLY A 237 -12.46 19.97 -21.89
CA GLY A 237 -12.90 18.62 -22.27
C GLY A 237 -11.98 17.92 -23.27
N ASN A 238 -10.72 18.33 -23.35
CA ASN A 238 -9.76 17.85 -24.36
C ASN A 238 -8.53 17.17 -23.74
N GLY A 239 -8.71 16.58 -22.54
CA GLY A 239 -7.65 16.00 -21.73
C GLY A 239 -6.78 14.99 -22.47
N ASP A 240 -7.36 14.13 -23.29
CA ASP A 240 -6.64 13.12 -24.08
C ASP A 240 -5.65 13.77 -25.06
N LYS A 241 -6.11 14.76 -25.84
CA LYS A 241 -5.25 15.50 -26.78
C LYS A 241 -4.12 16.26 -26.07
N VAL A 242 -4.40 16.82 -24.89
CA VAL A 242 -3.38 17.54 -24.11
C VAL A 242 -2.36 16.56 -23.54
N TYR A 243 -2.81 15.39 -23.07
CA TYR A 243 -1.94 14.32 -22.57
C TYR A 243 -1.05 13.74 -23.68
N GLU A 244 -1.63 13.42 -24.84
CA GLU A 244 -0.89 12.95 -26.02
C GLU A 244 0.20 13.93 -26.45
N LYS A 245 -0.09 15.23 -26.41
CA LYS A 245 0.88 16.27 -26.73
C LYS A 245 1.98 16.35 -25.67
N ALA A 246 1.61 16.35 -24.38
CA ALA A 246 2.56 16.44 -23.28
C ALA A 246 3.49 15.21 -23.19
N THR A 247 3.06 14.06 -23.72
CA THR A 247 3.83 12.81 -23.73
C THR A 247 4.44 12.48 -25.09
N ALA A 248 4.37 13.38 -26.07
CA ALA A 248 4.83 13.13 -27.44
C ALA A 248 6.34 12.80 -27.52
N ASP A 249 7.13 13.41 -26.64
CA ASP A 249 8.59 13.23 -26.59
C ASP A 249 9.03 11.99 -25.80
N LEU A 250 8.09 11.29 -25.15
CA LEU A 250 8.39 10.04 -24.46
C LEU A 250 8.56 8.90 -25.47
N PRO A 251 9.48 7.93 -25.23
CA PRO A 251 9.68 6.80 -26.13
C PRO A 251 8.38 5.99 -26.28
N ARG A 252 7.66 6.18 -27.38
CA ARG A 252 6.51 5.34 -27.73
C ARG A 252 7.01 4.01 -28.28
N THR A 253 6.46 2.90 -27.77
CA THR A 253 6.50 1.65 -28.53
C THR A 253 5.56 1.82 -29.73
N PRO A 254 6.01 1.58 -30.97
CA PRO A 254 5.18 1.88 -32.13
C PRO A 254 3.98 0.92 -32.20
N VAL A 255 2.78 1.48 -32.06
CA VAL A 255 1.56 0.84 -32.57
C VAL A 255 1.57 1.06 -34.08
N ARG A 256 1.44 -0.03 -34.83
CA ARG A 256 1.55 -0.01 -36.30
C ARG A 256 0.23 0.43 -36.91
N ASP A 257 0.11 1.71 -37.25
CA ASP A 257 -0.92 2.23 -38.15
C ASP A 257 -0.47 2.04 -39.62
N GLU A 258 -1.29 1.34 -40.41
CA GLU A 258 -1.09 1.21 -41.85
C GLU A 258 -1.66 2.45 -42.57
N PRO A 259 -0.88 3.13 -43.44
CA PRO A 259 -1.37 4.25 -44.21
C PRO A 259 -2.13 3.81 -45.46
N GLY A 260 -3.31 4.41 -45.65
CA GLY A 260 -4.02 4.37 -46.93
C GLY A 260 -3.32 5.20 -48.00
N GLY A 261 -3.30 4.69 -49.23
CA GLY A 261 -2.84 5.41 -50.42
C GLY A 261 -2.90 4.54 -51.69
N PRO A 262 -3.05 5.12 -52.89
CA PRO A 262 -4.11 4.73 -53.84
C PRO A 262 -3.63 4.05 -55.13
N GLY A 263 -4.59 3.45 -55.86
CA GLY A 263 -4.62 3.48 -57.32
C GLY A 263 -4.01 2.28 -58.08
N GLY A 264 -4.91 1.37 -58.53
CA GLY A 264 -4.86 0.72 -59.84
C GLY A 264 -3.80 -0.36 -60.07
N THR A 265 -4.20 -1.64 -60.13
CA THR A 265 -3.50 -2.60 -61.00
C THR A 265 -4.33 -3.86 -61.31
N SER A 266 -4.40 -4.12 -62.61
CA SER A 266 -4.76 -5.32 -63.38
C SER A 266 -5.13 -6.62 -62.61
N TRP A 267 -6.36 -7.08 -62.87
CA TRP A 267 -6.99 -8.34 -62.45
C TRP A 267 -6.20 -9.64 -62.72
N THR A 268 -5.15 -9.59 -63.53
CA THR A 268 -4.36 -10.76 -63.93
C THR A 268 -3.38 -11.25 -62.85
N LEU A 269 -3.02 -10.42 -61.87
CA LEU A 269 -2.15 -10.83 -60.75
C LEU A 269 -2.92 -11.50 -59.59
N VAL A 270 -4.23 -11.29 -59.50
CA VAL A 270 -5.07 -11.84 -58.42
C VAL A 270 -5.25 -13.37 -58.55
N ALA A 271 -5.34 -13.89 -59.78
CA ALA A 271 -5.54 -15.32 -60.01
C ALA A 271 -4.30 -16.18 -59.68
N ALA A 272 -3.08 -15.64 -59.88
CA ALA A 272 -1.85 -16.36 -59.56
C ALA A 272 -1.55 -16.38 -58.04
N LEU A 273 -1.92 -15.31 -57.32
CA LEU A 273 -1.72 -15.22 -55.87
C LEU A 273 -2.74 -16.06 -55.07
N ALA A 274 -3.95 -16.27 -55.59
CA ALA A 274 -4.97 -17.12 -54.96
C ALA A 274 -4.54 -18.60 -54.88
N GLY A 275 -3.85 -19.12 -55.90
CA GLY A 275 -3.34 -20.50 -55.91
C GLY A 275 -2.22 -20.74 -54.90
N ALA A 276 -1.30 -19.79 -54.75
CA ALA A 276 -0.22 -19.87 -53.77
C ALA A 276 -0.73 -19.73 -52.32
N ALA A 277 -1.72 -18.85 -52.09
CA ALA A 277 -2.34 -18.68 -50.77
C ALA A 277 -3.06 -19.96 -50.30
N LEU A 278 -3.72 -20.69 -51.22
CA LEU A 278 -4.41 -21.93 -50.88
C LEU A 278 -3.44 -23.07 -50.52
N ALA A 279 -2.29 -23.15 -51.21
CA ALA A 279 -1.24 -24.12 -50.89
C ALA A 279 -0.58 -23.84 -49.53
N VAL A 280 -0.35 -22.57 -49.21
CA VAL A 280 0.19 -22.15 -47.89
C VAL A 280 -0.82 -22.40 -46.77
N LEU A 281 -2.11 -22.17 -47.01
CA LEU A 281 -3.18 -22.47 -46.06
C LEU A 281 -3.32 -23.97 -45.80
N LEU A 282 -3.18 -24.82 -46.82
CA LEU A 282 -3.20 -26.28 -46.67
C LEU A 282 -1.98 -26.80 -45.90
N ALA A 283 -0.79 -26.26 -46.18
CA ALA A 283 0.44 -26.58 -45.43
C ALA A 283 0.35 -26.12 -43.96
N ALA A 284 -0.21 -24.93 -43.71
CA ALA A 284 -0.45 -24.42 -42.36
C ALA A 284 -1.49 -25.26 -41.61
N LEU A 285 -2.54 -25.73 -42.28
CA LEU A 285 -3.57 -26.58 -41.67
C LEU A 285 -3.05 -27.98 -41.33
N LEU A 286 -2.20 -28.55 -42.18
CA LEU A 286 -1.52 -29.82 -41.94
C LEU A 286 -0.48 -29.71 -40.81
N GLY A 287 0.31 -28.63 -40.79
CA GLY A 287 1.24 -28.33 -39.70
C GLY A 287 0.51 -28.09 -38.36
N TYR A 288 -0.62 -27.40 -38.39
CA TYR A 288 -1.48 -27.17 -37.23
C TYR A 288 -2.10 -28.46 -36.69
N ARG A 289 -2.54 -29.37 -37.57
CA ARG A 289 -3.02 -30.70 -37.16
C ARG A 289 -1.92 -31.59 -36.59
N ALA A 290 -0.70 -31.50 -37.11
CA ALA A 290 0.46 -32.21 -36.55
C ALA A 290 0.86 -31.66 -35.17
N LEU A 291 0.79 -30.33 -34.96
CA LEU A 291 1.01 -29.70 -33.65
C LEU A 291 -0.09 -30.03 -32.65
N ARG A 292 -1.37 -30.01 -33.05
CA ARG A 292 -2.49 -30.35 -32.15
C ARG A 292 -2.48 -31.82 -31.69
N ARG A 293 -1.94 -32.75 -32.50
CA ARG A 293 -1.76 -34.14 -32.09
C ARG A 293 -0.60 -34.35 -31.10
N ARG A 294 0.36 -33.41 -31.04
CA ARG A 294 1.45 -33.39 -30.05
C ARG A 294 1.10 -32.57 -28.79
N ALA A 295 0.11 -31.67 -28.87
CA ALA A 295 -0.32 -30.79 -27.78
C ALA A 295 -1.37 -31.41 -26.83
N GLY A 296 -1.38 -32.73 -26.68
CA GLY A 296 -2.09 -33.42 -25.59
C GLY A 296 -1.39 -33.30 -24.22
N GLY A 297 -0.25 -32.61 -24.15
CA GLY A 297 0.48 -32.31 -22.92
C GLY A 297 0.33 -30.85 -22.52
N SER A 298 -0.26 -30.63 -21.34
CA SER A 298 -0.43 -29.34 -20.66
C SER A 298 0.77 -28.40 -20.73
N ALA A 299 0.62 -27.23 -21.35
CA ALA A 299 1.44 -26.05 -21.09
C ALA A 299 0.65 -24.77 -21.37
N ARG A 300 0.27 -24.06 -20.30
CA ARG A 300 -0.24 -22.67 -20.36
C ARG A 300 0.97 -21.75 -20.51
N THR A 301 0.99 -20.88 -21.52
CA THR A 301 1.98 -19.80 -21.65
C THR A 301 1.67 -18.70 -20.64
N PRO A 302 2.61 -18.27 -19.77
CA PRO A 302 2.38 -17.17 -18.83
C PRO A 302 2.51 -15.82 -19.55
N PHE A 303 1.67 -14.88 -19.15
CA PHE A 303 1.89 -13.45 -19.37
C PHE A 303 3.12 -13.06 -18.55
N THR A 304 4.23 -12.69 -19.20
CA THR A 304 5.42 -12.22 -18.49
C THR A 304 5.19 -10.76 -18.12
N SER A 305 4.61 -10.52 -16.95
CA SER A 305 4.72 -9.20 -16.32
C SER A 305 6.21 -8.90 -16.10
N PRO A 306 6.67 -7.64 -16.24
CA PRO A 306 8.08 -7.31 -15.98
C PRO A 306 8.36 -7.52 -14.50
N ARG A 307 8.87 -8.71 -14.14
CA ARG A 307 9.16 -9.12 -12.76
C ARG A 307 10.05 -8.10 -12.02
N SER A 308 10.86 -7.33 -12.75
CA SER A 308 11.73 -6.28 -12.21
C SER A 308 10.96 -5.08 -11.64
N VAL A 309 9.86 -4.65 -12.25
CA VAL A 309 9.08 -3.51 -11.76
C VAL A 309 8.36 -3.87 -10.47
N PHE A 310 7.77 -5.07 -10.42
CA PHE A 310 7.16 -5.60 -9.20
C PHE A 310 8.18 -5.99 -8.13
N ALA A 311 9.43 -6.33 -8.51
CA ALA A 311 10.50 -6.53 -7.54
C ALA A 311 10.96 -5.20 -6.92
N ALA A 312 11.12 -4.15 -7.74
CA ALA A 312 11.50 -2.82 -7.27
C ALA A 312 10.42 -2.17 -6.38
N ALA A 313 9.15 -2.33 -6.73
CA ALA A 313 8.03 -1.89 -5.89
C ALA A 313 8.05 -2.63 -4.54
N ARG A 314 8.25 -3.96 -4.53
CA ARG A 314 8.35 -4.75 -3.30
C ARG A 314 9.56 -4.40 -2.44
N THR A 315 10.69 -4.02 -3.05
CA THR A 315 11.85 -3.55 -2.27
C THR A 315 11.56 -2.19 -1.64
N ALA A 316 10.93 -1.26 -2.39
CA ALA A 316 10.51 0.02 -1.84
C ALA A 316 9.50 -0.15 -0.69
N ASP A 317 8.49 -1.01 -0.86
CA ASP A 317 7.53 -1.34 0.20
C ASP A 317 8.21 -1.95 1.44
N ALA A 318 9.28 -2.74 1.26
CA ALA A 318 10.05 -3.32 2.36
C ALA A 318 10.93 -2.29 3.07
N ASP A 319 11.50 -1.33 2.35
CA ASP A 319 12.31 -0.26 2.93
C ASP A 319 11.45 0.73 3.73
N ASP A 320 10.31 1.17 3.17
CA ASP A 320 9.33 2.00 3.88
C ASP A 320 8.83 1.31 5.16
N LEU A 321 8.55 -0.01 5.06
CA LEU A 321 8.13 -0.79 6.22
C LEU A 321 9.25 -0.97 7.24
N ARG A 322 10.52 -1.03 6.81
CA ARG A 322 11.67 -1.09 7.71
C ARG A 322 11.81 0.20 8.48
N GLU A 323 11.69 1.36 7.82
CA GLU A 323 11.69 2.65 8.51
C GLU A 323 10.54 2.75 9.52
N ARG A 324 9.33 2.30 9.14
CA ARG A 324 8.20 2.21 10.07
C ARG A 324 8.52 1.32 11.26
N ALA A 325 9.07 0.13 11.05
CA ALA A 325 9.42 -0.81 12.11
C ALA A 325 10.49 -0.22 13.05
N GLN A 326 11.49 0.50 12.52
CA GLN A 326 12.48 1.23 13.30
C GLN A 326 11.83 2.31 14.18
N ARG A 327 10.96 3.14 13.60
CA ARG A 327 10.23 4.18 14.35
C ARG A 327 9.37 3.56 15.46
N GLU A 328 8.65 2.49 15.17
CA GLU A 328 7.80 1.80 16.17
C GLU A 328 8.63 1.16 17.29
N LEU A 329 9.80 0.59 16.97
CA LEU A 329 10.71 0.03 17.97
C LEU A 329 11.31 1.11 18.87
N LEU A 330 11.68 2.27 18.30
CA LEU A 330 12.15 3.43 19.05
C LEU A 330 11.05 3.99 19.96
N ALA A 331 9.84 4.20 19.44
CA ALA A 331 8.70 4.63 20.25
C ALA A 331 8.37 3.63 21.37
N TYR A 332 8.52 2.33 21.09
CA TYR A 332 8.37 1.30 22.11
C TYR A 332 9.46 1.35 23.18
N HIS A 333 10.71 1.67 22.82
CA HIS A 333 11.76 1.90 23.81
C HIS A 333 11.42 3.07 24.76
N GLU A 334 10.88 4.17 24.21
CA GLU A 334 10.41 5.29 25.02
C GLU A 334 9.25 4.87 25.95
N ASP A 335 8.30 4.05 25.46
CA ASP A 335 7.24 3.47 26.29
C ASP A 335 7.82 2.65 27.45
N VAL A 336 8.83 1.83 27.20
CA VAL A 336 9.51 1.01 28.22
C VAL A 336 10.15 1.90 29.30
N LEU A 337 10.91 2.92 28.89
CA LEU A 337 11.55 3.87 29.81
C LEU A 337 10.53 4.62 30.67
N ALA A 338 9.41 5.03 30.07
CA ALA A 338 8.32 5.70 30.79
C ALA A 338 7.64 4.80 31.84
N HIS A 339 7.77 3.47 31.72
CA HIS A 339 7.20 2.49 32.64
C HIS A 339 8.22 1.92 33.64
N GLU A 340 9.44 2.48 33.70
CA GLU A 340 10.46 2.07 34.66
C GLU A 340 9.93 2.17 36.10
N PRO A 341 10.07 1.11 36.91
CA PRO A 341 9.71 1.18 38.31
C PRO A 341 10.68 2.11 39.05
N GLY A 342 10.18 3.24 39.57
CA GLY A 342 10.98 4.13 40.41
C GLY A 342 11.50 3.42 41.67
N GLU A 343 12.67 3.84 42.17
CA GLU A 343 13.45 3.20 43.25
C GLU A 343 12.67 3.00 44.58
N GLY A 344 11.56 3.71 44.80
CA GLY A 344 10.68 3.58 45.97
C GLY A 344 9.39 2.78 45.77
N ASN A 345 9.14 2.30 44.55
CA ASN A 345 7.84 1.72 44.12
C ASN A 345 7.93 0.20 43.87
N ALA A 346 9.02 -0.42 44.31
CA ALA A 346 9.25 -1.86 44.21
C ALA A 346 8.31 -2.60 45.19
N HIS A 347 7.02 -2.63 44.87
CA HIS A 347 6.16 -3.66 45.42
C HIS A 347 6.59 -4.98 44.78
N PRO A 348 6.96 -6.02 45.56
CA PRO A 348 7.43 -7.29 45.03
C PRO A 348 6.25 -8.14 44.51
N ASP A 349 5.36 -7.55 43.71
CA ASP A 349 4.41 -8.32 42.93
C ASP A 349 5.19 -8.99 41.80
N GLY A 350 5.54 -10.26 42.02
CA GLY A 350 6.33 -11.07 41.07
C GLY A 350 5.74 -11.06 39.66
N ASP A 351 4.41 -10.94 39.52
CA ASP A 351 3.71 -10.83 38.25
C ASP A 351 4.01 -9.51 37.52
N ALA A 352 4.09 -8.39 38.25
CA ALA A 352 4.42 -7.10 37.66
C ALA A 352 5.86 -7.08 37.14
N THR A 353 6.80 -7.62 37.91
CA THR A 353 8.21 -7.77 37.52
C THR A 353 8.35 -8.71 36.32
N ALA A 354 7.67 -9.87 36.33
CA ALA A 354 7.72 -10.82 35.22
C ALA A 354 7.15 -10.24 33.92
N HIS A 355 6.05 -9.49 33.98
CA HIS A 355 5.49 -8.82 32.81
C HIS A 355 6.38 -7.68 32.30
N TYR A 356 7.04 -6.94 33.18
CA TYR A 356 8.00 -5.92 32.78
C TYR A 356 9.25 -6.54 32.13
N GLN A 357 9.77 -7.65 32.69
CA GLN A 357 10.87 -8.39 32.09
C GLN A 357 10.50 -8.92 30.70
N LEU A 358 9.29 -9.47 30.52
CA LEU A 358 8.81 -9.89 29.21
C LEU A 358 8.78 -8.73 28.19
N ALA A 359 8.49 -7.50 28.63
CA ALA A 359 8.53 -6.33 27.76
C ALA A 359 9.96 -5.98 27.32
N LEU A 360 10.94 -6.02 28.24
CA LEU A 360 12.35 -5.84 27.90
C LEU A 360 12.85 -6.93 26.95
N ASP A 361 12.49 -8.18 27.22
CA ASP A 361 12.82 -9.32 26.37
C ASP A 361 12.22 -9.16 24.96
N ALA A 362 10.99 -8.62 24.86
CA ALA A 362 10.34 -8.34 23.58
C ALA A 362 11.06 -7.24 22.79
N TYR A 363 11.62 -6.23 23.46
CA TYR A 363 12.44 -5.20 22.83
C TYR A 363 13.73 -5.79 22.22
N ASP A 364 14.46 -6.60 22.99
CA ASP A 364 15.65 -7.31 22.51
C ASP A 364 15.30 -8.25 21.34
N ALA A 365 14.22 -9.03 21.47
CA ALA A 365 13.73 -9.89 20.40
C ALA A 365 13.39 -9.10 19.12
N ALA A 366 12.71 -7.95 19.25
CA ALA A 366 12.35 -7.10 18.12
C ALA A 366 13.59 -6.52 17.42
N GLY A 367 14.61 -6.09 18.19
CA GLY A 367 15.89 -5.65 17.65
C GLY A 367 16.59 -6.76 16.85
N ARG A 368 16.71 -7.97 17.40
CA ARG A 368 17.32 -9.11 16.71
C ARG A 368 16.60 -9.48 15.40
N VAL A 369 15.26 -9.39 15.38
CA VAL A 369 14.48 -9.65 14.16
C VAL A 369 14.69 -8.53 13.14
N LEU A 370 14.70 -7.27 13.57
CA LEU A 370 14.93 -6.12 12.71
C LEU A 370 16.30 -6.18 12.04
N ASP A 371 17.35 -6.51 12.80
CA ASP A 371 18.72 -6.66 12.31
C ASP A 371 18.85 -7.79 11.28
N GLY A 372 18.10 -8.88 11.47
CA GLY A 372 18.09 -10.04 10.56
C GLY A 372 16.98 -10.04 9.51
N ALA A 373 16.19 -8.99 9.38
CA ALA A 373 14.98 -8.98 8.55
C ALA A 373 15.31 -9.02 7.05
N ARG A 374 14.71 -9.97 6.31
CA ARG A 374 14.97 -10.18 4.87
C ARG A 374 13.86 -9.65 3.96
N GLY A 375 12.74 -9.18 4.53
CA GLY A 375 11.64 -8.60 3.77
C GLY A 375 10.41 -8.34 4.63
N VAL A 376 9.30 -8.03 3.96
CA VAL A 376 8.01 -7.66 4.58
C VAL A 376 7.56 -8.64 5.68
N PRO A 377 7.66 -9.98 5.53
CA PRO A 377 7.23 -10.90 6.58
C PRO A 377 8.01 -10.76 7.90
N ASP A 378 9.32 -10.50 7.83
CA ASP A 378 10.16 -10.33 9.01
C ASP A 378 9.90 -8.98 9.68
N LEU A 379 9.71 -7.93 8.89
CA LEU A 379 9.38 -6.58 9.38
C LEU A 379 7.99 -6.53 10.04
N ALA A 380 7.02 -7.25 9.49
CA ALA A 380 5.73 -7.49 10.15
C ALA A 380 5.92 -8.24 11.49
N GLY A 381 6.94 -9.10 11.59
CA GLY A 381 7.33 -9.80 12.81
C GLY A 381 7.87 -8.86 13.89
N VAL A 382 8.64 -7.83 13.50
CA VAL A 382 9.07 -6.76 14.42
C VAL A 382 7.87 -6.06 15.04
N LEU A 383 6.89 -5.67 14.22
CA LEU A 383 5.66 -5.04 14.71
C LEU A 383 4.84 -5.96 15.63
N ALA A 384 4.81 -7.27 15.35
CA ALA A 384 4.15 -8.24 16.21
C ALA A 384 4.83 -8.38 17.59
N LEU A 385 6.17 -8.34 17.64
CA LEU A 385 6.94 -8.34 18.89
C LEU A 385 6.74 -7.06 19.69
N VAL A 386 6.76 -5.91 19.03
CA VAL A 386 6.46 -4.61 19.67
C VAL A 386 5.05 -4.63 20.28
N HIS A 387 4.06 -5.16 19.57
CA HIS A 387 2.69 -5.31 20.09
C HIS A 387 2.61 -6.25 21.29
N GLU A 388 3.29 -7.39 21.25
CA GLU A 388 3.39 -8.33 22.38
C GLU A 388 4.02 -7.66 23.62
N GLY A 389 5.09 -6.89 23.41
CA GLY A 389 5.80 -6.12 24.42
C GLY A 389 4.94 -5.02 25.07
N ARG A 390 4.26 -4.20 24.27
CA ARG A 390 3.29 -3.20 24.78
C ARG A 390 2.16 -3.85 25.58
N GLY A 391 1.67 -5.01 25.14
CA GLY A 391 0.72 -5.81 25.90
C GLY A 391 1.27 -6.26 27.27
N ALA A 392 2.55 -6.63 27.33
CA ALA A 392 3.24 -6.98 28.57
C ALA A 392 3.41 -5.76 29.50
N LEU A 393 3.78 -4.59 28.98
CA LEU A 393 3.83 -3.34 29.74
C LEU A 393 2.46 -2.99 30.36
N GLY A 394 1.37 -3.10 29.59
CA GLY A 394 0.02 -2.84 30.10
C GLY A 394 -0.37 -3.80 31.23
N ARG A 395 0.04 -5.07 31.17
CA ARG A 395 -0.18 -6.04 32.25
C ARG A 395 0.68 -5.73 33.47
N ALA A 396 1.96 -5.35 33.29
CA ALA A 396 2.82 -4.92 34.38
C ALA A 396 2.22 -3.70 35.12
N ALA A 397 1.75 -2.70 34.37
CA ALA A 397 1.10 -1.52 34.95
C ALA A 397 -0.21 -1.88 35.68
N THR A 398 -0.99 -2.82 35.16
CA THR A 398 -2.24 -3.30 35.80
C THR A 398 -1.95 -4.05 37.10
N ALA A 399 -0.95 -4.94 37.09
CA ALA A 399 -0.51 -5.70 38.25
C ALA A 399 -0.07 -4.76 39.39
N ARG A 400 0.78 -3.76 39.10
CA ARG A 400 1.23 -2.75 40.08
C ARG A 400 0.07 -1.99 40.77
N ARG A 401 -1.06 -1.82 40.08
CA ARG A 401 -2.23 -1.10 40.61
C ARG A 401 -3.12 -1.98 41.50
N GLY A 402 -2.76 -3.25 41.74
CA GLY A 402 -3.50 -4.18 42.60
C GLY A 402 -4.93 -4.47 42.12
N ARG A 403 -5.25 -4.15 40.86
CA ARG A 403 -6.60 -4.37 40.33
C ARG A 403 -6.79 -5.86 40.08
N ARG A 404 -7.64 -6.51 40.89
CA ARG A 404 -8.15 -7.89 40.70
C ARG A 404 -9.04 -8.06 39.46
N ARG A 405 -8.95 -7.19 38.45
CA ARG A 405 -9.64 -7.41 37.18
C ARG A 405 -8.71 -8.27 36.34
N LYS A 406 -9.19 -9.46 35.93
CA LYS A 406 -8.46 -10.35 35.03
C LYS A 406 -7.96 -9.49 33.85
N PRO A 407 -6.63 -9.39 33.63
CA PRO A 407 -6.12 -8.61 32.51
C PRO A 407 -6.81 -9.10 31.24
N GLY A 408 -7.35 -8.18 30.45
CA GLY A 408 -7.88 -8.53 29.14
C GLY A 408 -6.77 -9.24 28.36
N THR A 409 -7.09 -10.36 27.71
CA THR A 409 -6.11 -11.03 26.86
C THR A 409 -5.82 -10.12 25.68
N THR A 410 -4.62 -9.51 25.65
CA THR A 410 -4.16 -8.78 24.46
C THR A 410 -4.08 -9.78 23.32
N LEU A 411 -5.01 -9.68 22.38
CA LEU A 411 -4.94 -10.49 21.17
C LEU A 411 -3.73 -10.07 20.34
N PRO A 412 -3.08 -11.00 19.62
CA PRO A 412 -1.96 -10.68 18.74
C PRO A 412 -2.43 -9.84 17.53
N LEU A 413 -1.50 -9.49 16.64
CA LEU A 413 -1.87 -8.87 15.37
C LEU A 413 -2.72 -9.82 14.51
N CYS A 414 -3.38 -9.27 13.48
CA CYS A 414 -4.20 -10.04 12.55
C CYS A 414 -3.39 -11.18 11.91
N PHE A 415 -3.88 -12.41 12.07
CA PHE A 415 -3.27 -13.63 11.52
C PHE A 415 -3.15 -13.56 10.00
N PHE A 416 -4.15 -13.03 9.30
CA PHE A 416 -4.13 -13.04 7.83
C PHE A 416 -3.10 -12.04 7.29
N HIS A 417 -3.07 -10.84 7.87
CA HIS A 417 -2.13 -9.80 7.48
C HIS A 417 -1.77 -8.92 8.70
N PRO A 418 -0.61 -9.13 9.34
CA PRO A 418 -0.26 -8.41 10.58
C PRO A 418 -0.21 -6.89 10.44
N LEU A 419 0.05 -6.37 9.24
CA LEU A 419 0.04 -4.91 8.98
C LEU A 419 -1.36 -4.28 9.06
N HIS A 420 -2.44 -5.09 9.15
CA HIS A 420 -3.78 -4.59 9.48
C HIS A 420 -3.92 -4.17 10.95
N GLY A 421 -2.94 -4.50 11.79
CA GLY A 421 -2.92 -4.15 13.21
C GLY A 421 -3.52 -5.23 14.12
N PRO A 422 -3.87 -4.85 15.36
CA PRO A 422 -4.34 -5.78 16.39
C PRO A 422 -5.60 -6.54 15.97
N ALA A 423 -5.68 -7.81 16.38
CA ALA A 423 -6.89 -8.58 16.22
C ALA A 423 -7.99 -8.12 17.19
N ASP A 424 -9.23 -8.16 16.72
CA ASP A 424 -10.43 -7.83 17.48
C ASP A 424 -11.01 -9.09 18.16
N ARG A 425 -10.96 -10.23 17.45
CA ARG A 425 -11.52 -11.50 17.93
C ARG A 425 -10.78 -12.71 17.37
N ARG A 426 -11.01 -13.88 17.96
CA ARG A 426 -10.61 -15.17 17.37
C ARG A 426 -11.73 -15.71 16.48
N VAL A 427 -11.39 -16.14 15.27
CA VAL A 427 -12.31 -16.75 14.30
C VAL A 427 -11.91 -18.17 14.00
N ARG A 428 -12.91 -19.03 13.77
CA ARG A 428 -12.70 -20.37 13.23
C ARG A 428 -12.62 -20.28 11.72
N TRP A 429 -11.45 -20.52 11.16
CA TRP A 429 -11.18 -20.43 9.72
C TRP A 429 -10.67 -21.75 9.18
N ARG A 430 -11.05 -22.10 7.95
CA ARG A 430 -10.60 -23.31 7.27
C ARG A 430 -9.79 -22.92 6.02
N PRO A 431 -8.49 -23.25 5.95
CA PRO A 431 -7.70 -23.04 4.74
C PRO A 431 -8.30 -23.78 3.55
N LEU A 432 -8.21 -23.18 2.36
CA LEU A 432 -8.65 -23.83 1.12
C LEU A 432 -7.83 -25.11 0.89
N GLY A 433 -8.51 -26.20 0.49
CA GLY A 433 -7.87 -27.49 0.28
C GLY A 433 -7.44 -28.21 1.56
N ARG A 434 -7.91 -27.79 2.75
CA ARG A 434 -7.71 -28.49 4.03
C ARG A 434 -9.05 -28.80 4.70
N ARG A 435 -9.09 -29.91 5.45
CA ARG A 435 -10.28 -30.33 6.21
C ARG A 435 -10.28 -29.79 7.65
N GLU A 436 -9.12 -29.41 8.16
CA GLU A 436 -8.96 -28.88 9.51
C GLU A 436 -9.34 -27.41 9.58
N ALA A 437 -9.96 -27.02 10.69
CA ALA A 437 -10.23 -25.62 10.99
C ALA A 437 -9.25 -25.13 12.06
N LEU A 438 -8.71 -23.93 11.84
CA LEU A 438 -7.82 -23.22 12.75
C LEU A 438 -8.60 -22.16 13.51
N HIS A 439 -8.21 -21.90 14.76
CA HIS A 439 -8.71 -20.76 15.54
C HIS A 439 -7.66 -19.67 15.53
N VAL A 440 -7.90 -18.62 14.74
CA VAL A 440 -6.92 -17.57 14.48
C VAL A 440 -7.43 -16.21 14.94
N ALA A 441 -6.54 -15.34 15.39
CA ALA A 441 -6.86 -13.97 15.76
C ALA A 441 -6.98 -13.12 14.49
N ALA A 442 -8.08 -12.40 14.31
CA ALA A 442 -8.34 -11.59 13.12
C ALA A 442 -8.81 -10.19 13.49
N CYS A 443 -8.38 -9.20 12.70
CA CYS A 443 -8.96 -7.86 12.74
C CYS A 443 -10.44 -7.90 12.30
N THR A 444 -11.18 -6.83 12.55
CA THR A 444 -12.62 -6.76 12.20
C THR A 444 -12.87 -7.07 10.73
N THR A 445 -12.05 -6.54 9.82
CA THR A 445 -12.20 -6.73 8.37
C THR A 445 -11.99 -8.18 7.95
N CYS A 446 -10.89 -8.81 8.37
CA CYS A 446 -10.64 -10.22 8.05
C CYS A 446 -11.65 -11.15 8.71
N ALA A 447 -12.07 -10.84 9.95
CA ALA A 447 -13.12 -11.61 10.63
C ALA A 447 -14.45 -11.56 9.87
N ALA A 448 -14.84 -10.38 9.36
CA ALA A 448 -16.02 -10.21 8.52
C ALA A 448 -15.90 -10.96 7.18
N ALA A 449 -14.73 -10.93 6.55
CA ALA A 449 -14.48 -11.70 5.33
C ALA A 449 -14.64 -13.21 5.55
N VAL A 450 -14.06 -13.75 6.62
CA VAL A 450 -14.22 -15.18 7.00
C VAL A 450 -15.69 -15.52 7.26
N ALA A 451 -16.40 -14.67 8.01
CA ALA A 451 -17.82 -14.88 8.32
C ALA A 451 -18.69 -14.86 7.05
N ALA A 452 -18.34 -14.03 6.07
CA ALA A 452 -19.00 -13.96 4.77
C ALA A 452 -18.51 -15.02 3.76
N HIS A 453 -17.72 -16.00 4.19
CA HIS A 453 -17.11 -17.01 3.33
C HIS A 453 -16.29 -16.45 2.16
N ARG A 454 -15.72 -15.24 2.32
CA ARG A 454 -14.80 -14.62 1.36
C ARG A 454 -13.35 -14.84 1.79
N ALA A 455 -12.43 -14.81 0.82
CA ALA A 455 -11.01 -14.86 1.10
C ALA A 455 -10.56 -13.53 1.75
N PRO A 456 -9.98 -13.55 2.96
CA PRO A 456 -9.34 -12.37 3.53
C PRO A 456 -8.12 -11.96 2.70
N GLU A 457 -7.73 -10.70 2.76
CA GLU A 457 -6.41 -10.28 2.31
C GLU A 457 -5.34 -10.93 3.21
N VAL A 458 -4.33 -11.52 2.60
CA VAL A 458 -3.32 -12.33 3.27
C VAL A 458 -1.93 -11.82 2.93
N LEU A 459 -1.08 -11.69 3.95
CA LEU A 459 0.32 -11.37 3.76
C LEU A 459 0.99 -12.51 3.00
N THR A 460 1.61 -12.17 1.88
CA THR A 460 2.34 -13.11 1.04
C THR A 460 3.84 -13.02 1.27
N GLN A 461 4.54 -14.11 0.94
CA GLN A 461 6.00 -14.13 0.88
C GLN A 461 6.47 -14.91 -0.33
N THR A 462 7.66 -14.57 -0.81
CA THR A 462 8.30 -15.32 -1.90
C THR A 462 8.89 -16.61 -1.33
N HIS A 463 8.53 -17.74 -1.92
CA HIS A 463 9.07 -19.07 -1.63
C HIS A 463 9.40 -19.77 -2.96
N GLY A 464 10.68 -20.00 -3.22
CA GLY A 464 11.16 -20.36 -4.56
C GLY A 464 10.77 -19.29 -5.59
N ASP A 465 10.20 -19.71 -6.73
CA ASP A 465 9.75 -18.82 -7.81
C ASP A 465 8.31 -18.32 -7.66
N ARG A 466 7.66 -18.57 -6.51
CA ARG A 466 6.24 -18.29 -6.32
C ARG A 466 6.00 -17.41 -5.10
N GLU A 467 4.97 -16.57 -5.23
CA GLU A 467 4.41 -15.84 -4.11
C GLU A 467 3.26 -16.66 -3.52
N ILE A 468 3.38 -16.97 -2.24
CA ILE A 468 2.40 -17.77 -1.51
C ILE A 468 2.04 -17.09 -0.19
N PRO A 469 0.85 -17.34 0.37
CA PRO A 469 0.53 -16.95 1.73
C PRO A 469 1.63 -17.31 2.72
N TYR A 470 1.98 -16.40 3.63
CA TYR A 470 3.11 -16.65 4.54
C TYR A 470 2.93 -17.94 5.34
N PHE A 471 1.71 -18.28 5.74
CA PHE A 471 1.37 -19.48 6.49
C PHE A 471 1.42 -20.79 5.68
N GLU A 472 1.61 -20.72 4.36
CA GLU A 472 1.82 -21.90 3.51
C GLU A 472 3.30 -22.29 3.39
N VAL A 473 4.23 -21.43 3.83
CA VAL A 473 5.65 -21.79 3.91
C VAL A 473 5.84 -22.87 4.98
N PRO A 474 6.70 -23.89 4.74
CA PRO A 474 6.98 -24.92 5.72
C PRO A 474 7.32 -24.33 7.11
N PRO A 475 6.64 -24.75 8.20
CA PRO A 475 6.88 -24.21 9.54
C PRO A 475 8.32 -24.37 10.07
N ALA A 476 9.13 -25.23 9.44
CA ALA A 476 10.57 -25.38 9.72
C ALA A 476 11.43 -24.25 9.13
N GLN A 477 10.94 -23.59 8.06
CA GLN A 477 11.63 -22.58 7.28
C GLN A 477 11.15 -21.14 7.58
N SER A 478 10.00 -20.99 8.26
CA SER A 478 9.50 -19.67 8.69
C SER A 478 8.92 -19.73 10.10
N LEU A 479 9.50 -18.94 11.01
CA LEU A 479 8.95 -18.71 12.35
C LEU A 479 7.52 -18.16 12.25
N TRP A 480 7.27 -17.25 11.32
CA TRP A 480 5.97 -16.60 11.17
C TRP A 480 4.90 -17.56 10.69
N ALA A 481 5.22 -18.44 9.73
CA ALA A 481 4.29 -19.50 9.30
C ALA A 481 3.91 -20.44 10.46
N ARG A 482 4.88 -20.75 11.34
CA ARG A 482 4.66 -21.61 12.50
C ARG A 482 3.77 -20.97 13.57
N THR A 483 3.94 -19.67 13.83
CA THR A 483 3.29 -18.98 14.95
C THR A 483 2.06 -18.18 14.53
N GLY A 484 1.87 -17.94 13.24
CA GLY A 484 0.83 -17.02 12.75
C GLY A 484 0.95 -15.63 13.39
N TYR A 485 2.17 -15.13 13.56
CA TYR A 485 2.47 -13.88 14.30
C TYR A 485 1.88 -13.84 15.72
N GLY A 486 1.91 -14.98 16.42
CA GLY A 486 1.42 -15.14 17.79
C GLY A 486 -0.04 -15.59 17.87
N SER A 487 -0.72 -15.74 16.72
CA SER A 487 -2.08 -16.29 16.66
C SER A 487 -2.13 -17.78 16.99
N LEU A 488 -1.05 -18.53 16.75
CA LEU A 488 -0.97 -19.98 16.88
C LEU A 488 0.04 -20.39 17.97
N GLY A 489 -0.38 -21.39 18.76
CA GLY A 489 0.41 -21.92 19.87
C GLY A 489 0.37 -21.04 21.12
N GLU A 490 0.83 -21.61 22.24
CA GLU A 490 0.76 -20.98 23.57
C GLU A 490 2.07 -20.25 23.96
N THR A 491 3.17 -20.52 23.25
CA THR A 491 4.47 -19.88 23.52
C THR A 491 4.56 -18.52 22.84
N THR A 492 4.96 -17.49 23.60
CA THR A 492 5.13 -16.11 23.13
C THR A 492 6.14 -16.02 21.97
N LEU A 493 5.95 -15.00 21.12
CA LEU A 493 6.89 -14.72 20.03
C LEU A 493 8.28 -14.41 20.58
N THR A 494 8.33 -13.59 21.62
CA THR A 494 9.56 -13.19 22.32
C THR A 494 10.39 -14.40 22.72
N THR A 495 9.80 -15.36 23.43
CA THR A 495 10.52 -16.57 23.88
C THR A 495 11.07 -17.39 22.70
N ARG A 496 10.32 -17.50 21.59
CA ARG A 496 10.79 -18.26 20.41
C ARG A 496 11.95 -17.56 19.71
N VAL A 497 11.89 -16.23 19.56
CA VAL A 497 12.96 -15.43 18.97
C VAL A 497 14.23 -15.50 19.81
N LEU A 498 14.12 -15.34 21.13
CA LEU A 498 15.27 -15.40 22.03
C LEU A 498 15.92 -16.80 22.09
N ARG A 499 15.13 -17.87 21.86
CA ARG A 499 15.64 -19.24 21.64
C ARG A 499 16.32 -19.44 20.28
N GLY A 500 16.37 -18.43 19.42
CA GLY A 500 17.00 -18.47 18.10
C GLY A 500 16.16 -19.15 17.02
N GLU A 501 14.84 -19.32 17.19
CA GLU A 501 14.00 -19.93 16.16
C GLU A 501 13.94 -19.08 14.87
N PHE A 502 14.01 -17.76 15.00
CA PHE A 502 14.08 -16.83 13.85
C PHE A 502 15.31 -17.12 12.99
N SER A 503 16.52 -17.04 13.57
CA SER A 503 17.78 -17.27 12.86
C SER A 503 17.88 -18.68 12.29
N ARG A 504 17.44 -19.72 13.02
CA ARG A 504 17.43 -21.11 12.52
C ARG A 504 16.50 -21.33 11.34
N SER A 505 15.31 -20.72 11.38
CA SER A 505 14.36 -20.80 10.26
C SER A 505 14.90 -20.11 9.02
N GLY A 506 15.61 -19.00 9.20
CA GLY A 506 16.28 -18.29 8.11
C GLY A 506 17.47 -19.03 7.49
N GLY A 507 18.30 -19.69 8.30
CA GLY A 507 19.46 -20.45 7.81
C GLY A 507 19.09 -21.77 7.11
N ARG A 508 17.96 -22.39 7.46
CA ARG A 508 17.49 -23.62 6.79
C ARG A 508 16.98 -23.39 5.37
N ALA A 509 16.38 -22.24 5.09
CA ALA A 509 15.97 -21.88 3.73
C ALA A 509 17.17 -21.74 2.75
N ALA A 510 18.36 -21.40 3.27
CA ALA A 510 19.57 -21.27 2.45
C ALA A 510 20.25 -22.61 2.11
N THR A 511 19.93 -23.69 2.83
CA THR A 511 20.58 -25.01 2.65
C THR A 511 19.78 -25.97 1.77
N ASP A 512 18.49 -25.69 1.52
CA ASP A 512 17.58 -26.55 0.75
C ASP A 512 17.48 -26.16 -0.74
N HIS A 513 18.15 -25.08 -1.17
CA HIS A 513 18.25 -24.69 -2.60
C HIS A 513 19.36 -25.44 -3.36
N GLY A 514 19.83 -26.54 -2.81
CA GLY A 514 20.88 -27.35 -3.42
C GLY A 514 20.77 -28.81 -3.03
N THR A 515 19.65 -29.47 -3.37
CA THR A 515 19.60 -30.88 -3.82
C THR A 515 18.16 -31.26 -4.17
N ASP A 516 18.04 -31.99 -5.29
CA ASP A 516 16.89 -32.67 -5.90
C ASP A 516 15.85 -31.87 -6.72
#